data_AF-A0AB36DGC1-F1
#
_entry.id   AF-A0AB36DGC1-F1
#
_cell.length_a   1.000
_cell.length_b   1.000
_cell.length_c   1.000
_cell.angle_alpha   90.00
_cell.angle_beta   90.00
_cell.angle_gamma   90.00
#
_symmetry.space_group_name_H-M   'P 1'
#
loop_
_entity.id
_entity.type
_entity.pdbx_description
1 polymer ?
#
loop_
_entity_poly.entity_id
_entity_poly.type
_entity_poly.pdbx_seq_one_letter_code
_entity_poly.pdbx_strand_id
1 'polypeptide(L)'
;MRDRILREVPEKRERCVKHFQMTQKGMAAAVYPAPVHYEEDGQWKEIDNRLEAVQEDGREVYRNLASAVRVSFAKESDTKELVTIEKDGKKILWGLSPFLHTKSTRNVNYEGEISTFRVLEKEDFWKEAEMLDMKVSVLEEEESEEDEIRKMMCVPHLNGEGVYEEILPGIDLHYSIQGEQLKENIRLNRKEAAEQELSFQLTHPGMELRSEEDGGLGLYDSENQESGRIFRLVKPYMYDAEEISLFRWNFK
;
A
#
# COMPACT_ATOMS: atom_id res chain seq x y z
N MET A 1 -17.48 35.67 18.53
CA MET A 1 -17.32 34.20 18.50
C MET A 1 -16.18 33.90 17.56
N ARG A 2 -15.27 33.00 17.93
CA ARG A 2 -14.23 32.52 17.00
C ARG A 2 -14.87 31.54 16.02
N ASP A 3 -14.37 31.55 14.79
CA ASP A 3 -14.70 30.53 13.79
C ASP A 3 -14.07 29.20 14.20
N ARG A 4 -14.89 28.16 14.34
CA ARG A 4 -14.44 26.81 14.68
C ARG A 4 -15.16 25.78 13.82
N ILE A 5 -14.49 24.65 13.59
CA ILE A 5 -15.10 23.49 12.94
C ILE A 5 -16.10 22.86 13.91
N LEU A 6 -17.28 22.50 13.41
CA LEU A 6 -18.33 21.82 14.18
C LEU A 6 -18.35 20.32 13.96
N ARG A 7 -18.25 19.89 12.69
CA ARG A 7 -18.32 18.50 12.27
C ARG A 7 -17.95 18.34 10.80
N GLU A 8 -17.57 17.13 10.41
CA GLU A 8 -17.51 16.71 9.02
C GLU A 8 -18.91 16.71 8.38
N VAL A 9 -18.95 16.94 7.06
CA VAL A 9 -20.13 16.79 6.19
C VAL A 9 -19.87 15.64 5.20
N PRO A 10 -20.18 14.38 5.56
CA PRO A 10 -19.83 13.20 4.76
C PRO A 10 -20.41 13.22 3.34
N GLU A 11 -21.57 13.85 3.14
CA GLU A 11 -22.23 13.97 1.83
C GLU A 11 -21.45 14.84 0.84
N LYS A 12 -20.42 15.54 1.31
CA LYS A 12 -19.51 16.35 0.51
C LYS A 12 -18.11 15.77 0.42
N ARG A 13 -17.90 14.52 0.84
CA ARG A 13 -16.61 13.86 0.64
C ARG A 13 -16.27 13.82 -0.85
N GLU A 14 -15.01 14.05 -1.14
CA GLU A 14 -14.42 13.81 -2.46
C GLU A 14 -13.21 12.91 -2.26
N ARG A 15 -12.71 12.29 -3.34
CA ARG A 15 -11.60 11.33 -3.31
C ARG A 15 -10.43 11.74 -2.41
N CYS A 16 -10.05 13.02 -2.45
CA CYS A 16 -8.92 13.57 -1.69
C CYS A 16 -9.33 14.76 -0.78
N VAL A 17 -10.62 14.91 -0.44
CA VAL A 17 -11.10 16.07 0.33
C VAL A 17 -12.13 15.68 1.38
N LYS A 18 -11.94 16.19 2.61
CA LYS A 18 -12.98 16.22 3.66
C LYS A 18 -13.53 17.63 3.79
N HIS A 19 -14.84 17.74 3.94
CA HIS A 19 -15.54 19.01 4.10
C HIS A 19 -16.10 19.13 5.51
N PHE A 20 -16.00 20.34 6.09
CA PHE A 20 -16.37 20.60 7.46
C PHE A 20 -17.31 21.80 7.57
N GLN A 21 -18.34 21.67 8.40
CA GLN A 21 -19.25 22.75 8.75
C GLN A 21 -18.61 23.65 9.81
N MET A 22 -18.65 24.97 9.63
CA MET A 22 -18.11 25.94 10.59
C MET A 22 -19.21 26.51 11.51
N THR A 23 -18.85 27.12 12.63
CA THR A 23 -19.78 27.82 13.54
C THR A 23 -20.47 29.02 12.92
N GLN A 24 -19.76 29.80 12.11
CA GLN A 24 -20.37 30.81 11.24
C GLN A 24 -20.89 30.12 9.97
N LYS A 25 -21.81 30.77 9.26
CA LYS A 25 -22.29 30.30 7.94
C LYS A 25 -21.09 30.20 6.99
N GLY A 26 -20.55 29.00 6.79
CA GLY A 26 -19.34 28.75 6.01
C GLY A 26 -18.91 27.28 6.07
N MET A 27 -17.91 26.92 5.25
CA MET A 27 -17.32 25.59 5.19
C MET A 27 -15.79 25.68 5.13
N ALA A 28 -15.13 24.67 5.70
CA ALA A 28 -13.70 24.42 5.52
C ALA A 28 -13.50 23.11 4.73
N ALA A 29 -12.36 22.98 4.07
CA ALA A 29 -11.95 21.78 3.35
C ALA A 29 -10.53 21.37 3.76
N ALA A 30 -10.34 20.10 4.09
CA ALA A 30 -9.03 19.49 4.23
C ALA A 30 -8.70 18.75 2.94
N VAL A 31 -7.58 19.10 2.30
CA VAL A 31 -7.14 18.51 1.03
C VAL A 31 -5.93 17.62 1.31
N TYR A 32 -6.01 16.37 0.84
CA TYR A 32 -4.99 15.36 1.04
C TYR A 32 -4.19 15.13 -0.25
N PRO A 33 -2.89 14.79 -0.17
CA PRO A 33 -2.06 14.58 -1.36
C PRO A 33 -2.32 13.23 -2.05
N ALA A 34 -3.02 12.32 -1.38
CA ALA A 34 -3.41 11.00 -1.87
C ALA A 34 -4.90 10.74 -1.58
N PRO A 35 -5.53 9.77 -2.25
CA PRO A 35 -6.91 9.37 -1.99
C PRO A 35 -7.08 8.95 -0.54
N VAL A 36 -8.13 9.47 0.10
CA VAL A 36 -8.56 9.09 1.46
C VAL A 36 -9.97 8.52 1.49
N HIS A 37 -10.72 8.71 0.40
CA HIS A 37 -12.02 8.11 0.20
C HIS A 37 -12.04 7.29 -1.09
N TYR A 38 -12.86 6.24 -1.09
CA TYR A 38 -13.24 5.48 -2.29
C TYR A 38 -14.75 5.58 -2.50
N GLU A 39 -15.21 5.40 -3.74
CA GLU A 39 -16.63 5.43 -4.07
C GLU A 39 -17.18 4.00 -4.13
N GLU A 40 -18.28 3.77 -3.42
CA GLU A 40 -19.04 2.52 -3.45
C GLU A 40 -20.54 2.85 -3.47
N ASP A 41 -21.27 2.31 -4.44
CA ASP A 41 -22.71 2.55 -4.63
C ASP A 41 -23.09 4.05 -4.71
N GLY A 42 -22.23 4.87 -5.32
CA GLY A 42 -22.42 6.32 -5.45
C GLY A 42 -22.19 7.11 -4.15
N GLN A 43 -21.58 6.49 -3.14
CA GLN A 43 -21.24 7.13 -1.86
C GLN A 43 -19.74 7.07 -1.60
N TRP A 44 -19.18 8.18 -1.13
CA TRP A 44 -17.78 8.25 -0.71
C TRP A 44 -17.60 7.73 0.71
N LYS A 45 -16.80 6.69 0.85
CA LYS A 45 -16.44 6.04 2.12
C LYS A 45 -14.96 6.24 2.39
N GLU A 46 -14.57 6.31 3.66
CA GLU A 46 -13.15 6.37 4.02
C GLU A 46 -12.45 5.06 3.70
N ILE A 47 -11.23 5.18 3.20
CA ILE A 47 -10.36 4.04 2.96
C ILE A 47 -9.97 3.42 4.31
N ASP A 48 -10.02 2.09 4.36
CA ASP A 48 -9.63 1.26 5.49
C ASP A 48 -8.64 0.19 5.02
N ASN A 49 -7.37 0.45 5.26
CA ASN A 49 -6.25 -0.40 4.90
C ASN A 49 -5.77 -1.30 6.05
N ARG A 50 -6.54 -1.43 7.15
CA ARG A 50 -6.26 -2.51 8.10
C ARG A 50 -6.32 -3.84 7.37
N LEU A 51 -5.39 -4.73 7.70
CA LEU A 51 -5.25 -6.03 7.05
C LEU A 51 -5.92 -7.12 7.89
N GLU A 52 -6.84 -7.87 7.30
CA GLU A 52 -7.48 -9.02 7.94
C GLU A 52 -7.15 -10.33 7.22
N ALA A 53 -7.09 -11.42 7.99
CA ALA A 53 -6.91 -12.75 7.45
C ALA A 53 -8.22 -13.24 6.81
N VAL A 54 -8.16 -13.60 5.53
CA VAL A 54 -9.28 -14.14 4.76
C VAL A 54 -8.88 -15.41 4.02
N GLN A 55 -9.84 -16.27 3.73
CA GLN A 55 -9.64 -17.46 2.90
C GLN A 55 -9.96 -17.12 1.44
N GLU A 56 -8.98 -17.27 0.55
CA GLU A 56 -9.14 -17.10 -0.91
C GLU A 56 -8.55 -18.33 -1.61
N ASP A 57 -9.33 -18.96 -2.49
CA ASP A 57 -8.92 -20.14 -3.28
C ASP A 57 -8.28 -21.28 -2.46
N GLY A 58 -8.75 -21.46 -1.22
CA GLY A 58 -8.26 -22.49 -0.29
C GLY A 58 -6.94 -22.15 0.40
N ARG A 59 -6.51 -20.89 0.36
CA ARG A 59 -5.33 -20.36 1.04
C ARG A 59 -5.70 -19.18 1.93
N GLU A 60 -4.93 -18.98 3.00
CA GLU A 60 -5.05 -17.79 3.84
C GLU A 60 -4.24 -16.63 3.24
N VAL A 61 -4.85 -15.47 3.14
CA VAL A 61 -4.23 -14.23 2.69
C VAL A 61 -4.61 -13.09 3.64
N TYR A 62 -3.80 -12.04 3.71
CA TYR A 62 -4.11 -10.81 4.42
C TYR A 62 -4.58 -9.75 3.44
N ARG A 63 -5.75 -9.16 3.67
CA ARG A 63 -6.40 -8.24 2.73
C ARG A 63 -6.81 -6.94 3.40
N ASN A 64 -6.71 -5.83 2.67
CA ASN A 64 -7.23 -4.55 3.13
C ASN A 64 -8.77 -4.53 3.17
N LEU A 65 -9.34 -3.95 4.23
CA LEU A 65 -10.77 -4.00 4.50
C LEU A 65 -11.63 -3.26 3.47
N ALA A 66 -11.24 -2.04 3.09
CA ALA A 66 -12.11 -1.17 2.29
C ALA A 66 -11.34 -0.16 1.46
N SER A 67 -11.35 -0.32 0.14
CA SER A 67 -10.73 0.60 -0.82
C SER A 67 -11.21 0.29 -2.23
N ALA A 68 -11.07 1.23 -3.17
CA ALA A 68 -11.23 0.95 -4.60
C ALA A 68 -10.15 -0.01 -5.13
N VAL A 69 -9.03 -0.13 -4.42
CA VAL A 69 -7.93 -1.03 -4.74
C VAL A 69 -7.87 -2.14 -3.69
N ARG A 70 -8.06 -3.38 -4.13
CA ARG A 70 -7.95 -4.56 -3.27
C ARG A 70 -6.53 -5.09 -3.33
N VAL A 71 -5.84 -5.12 -2.19
CA VAL A 71 -4.49 -5.65 -2.04
C VAL A 71 -4.57 -6.91 -1.18
N SER A 72 -3.87 -7.96 -1.57
CA SER A 72 -3.80 -9.21 -0.80
C SER A 72 -2.38 -9.73 -0.75
N PHE A 73 -1.95 -10.14 0.45
CA PHE A 73 -0.64 -10.72 0.74
C PHE A 73 -0.82 -12.18 1.14
N ALA A 74 -0.09 -13.09 0.50
CA ALA A 74 -0.15 -14.50 0.87
C ALA A 74 0.39 -14.73 2.29
N LYS A 75 -0.25 -15.58 3.08
CA LYS A 75 0.28 -15.91 4.41
C LYS A 75 1.69 -16.50 4.35
N GLU A 76 1.93 -17.39 3.39
CA GLU A 76 3.19 -18.12 3.21
C GLU A 76 3.90 -17.58 1.95
N SER A 77 5.23 -17.40 2.00
CA SER A 77 6.00 -16.81 0.90
C SER A 77 6.21 -17.74 -0.30
N ASP A 78 5.90 -19.03 -0.16
CA ASP A 78 6.18 -20.09 -1.14
C ASP A 78 5.12 -20.19 -2.25
N THR A 79 4.71 -19.03 -2.77
CA THR A 79 3.65 -18.91 -3.77
C THR A 79 4.05 -18.03 -4.94
N LYS A 80 3.35 -18.22 -6.07
CA LYS A 80 3.44 -17.35 -7.25
C LYS A 80 2.64 -16.05 -7.10
N GLU A 81 1.74 -16.02 -6.13
CA GLU A 81 0.81 -14.93 -5.84
C GLU A 81 1.14 -14.35 -4.46
N LEU A 82 2.41 -13.97 -4.26
CA LEU A 82 2.89 -13.41 -2.99
C LEU A 82 2.13 -12.13 -2.67
N VAL A 83 1.96 -11.27 -3.67
CA VAL A 83 1.12 -10.08 -3.63
C VAL A 83 0.18 -10.08 -4.82
N THR A 84 -1.07 -9.72 -4.57
CA THR A 84 -2.08 -9.47 -5.61
C THR A 84 -2.68 -8.09 -5.40
N ILE A 85 -2.77 -7.30 -6.46
CA ILE A 85 -3.48 -6.03 -6.51
C ILE A 85 -4.58 -6.13 -7.56
N GLU A 86 -5.79 -5.74 -7.19
CA GLU A 86 -6.95 -5.69 -8.06
C GLU A 86 -7.63 -4.33 -8.02
N LYS A 87 -8.01 -3.84 -9.20
CA LYS A 87 -8.78 -2.61 -9.39
C LYS A 87 -9.67 -2.78 -10.61
N ASP A 88 -10.96 -2.50 -10.49
CA ASP A 88 -11.93 -2.56 -11.59
C ASP A 88 -11.91 -3.90 -12.38
N GLY A 89 -11.73 -5.01 -11.67
CA GLY A 89 -11.64 -6.37 -12.25
C GLY A 89 -10.32 -6.67 -12.98
N LYS A 90 -9.37 -5.73 -13.02
CA LYS A 90 -8.02 -5.91 -13.57
C LYS A 90 -7.04 -6.23 -12.43
N LYS A 91 -6.13 -7.17 -12.68
CA LYS A 91 -5.25 -7.72 -11.65
C LYS A 91 -3.79 -7.68 -12.06
N ILE A 92 -2.92 -7.33 -11.12
CA ILE A 92 -1.49 -7.64 -11.18
C ILE A 92 -1.12 -8.50 -9.97
N LEU A 93 -0.21 -9.43 -10.16
CA LEU A 93 0.30 -10.28 -9.09
C LEU A 93 1.76 -10.62 -9.33
N TRP A 94 2.51 -10.84 -8.26
CA TRP A 94 3.89 -11.29 -8.36
C TRP A 94 4.29 -12.24 -7.24
N GLY A 95 5.36 -12.99 -7.50
CA GLY A 95 6.07 -13.81 -6.52
C GLY A 95 7.58 -13.72 -6.73
N LEU A 96 8.36 -14.21 -5.77
CA LEU A 96 9.83 -14.10 -5.71
C LEU A 96 10.51 -15.41 -6.17
N SER A 97 11.56 -15.32 -6.98
CA SER A 97 12.07 -16.40 -7.85
C SER A 97 12.83 -17.60 -7.27
N PRO A 98 13.13 -17.80 -5.96
CA PRO A 98 13.31 -19.18 -5.51
C PRO A 98 11.94 -19.91 -5.49
N PHE A 99 10.87 -19.21 -5.13
CA PHE A 99 9.52 -19.76 -4.88
C PHE A 99 8.72 -20.16 -6.13
N LEU A 100 9.27 -19.96 -7.33
CA LEU A 100 8.53 -20.10 -8.60
C LEU A 100 8.77 -21.42 -9.35
N HIS A 101 9.40 -22.42 -8.74
CA HIS A 101 9.76 -23.67 -9.41
C HIS A 101 8.55 -24.47 -9.96
N THR A 102 8.78 -25.13 -11.09
CA THR A 102 7.77 -25.50 -12.07
C THR A 102 6.89 -26.68 -11.63
N LYS A 103 5.55 -26.50 -11.71
CA LYS A 103 4.48 -27.54 -11.72
C LYS A 103 3.82 -27.92 -10.39
N SER A 104 3.60 -26.98 -9.48
CA SER A 104 2.56 -27.17 -8.45
C SER A 104 2.09 -25.83 -7.90
N THR A 105 0.84 -25.79 -7.41
CA THR A 105 0.34 -24.74 -6.52
C THR A 105 0.95 -24.83 -5.11
N ARG A 106 1.80 -25.83 -4.87
CA ARG A 106 2.75 -26.00 -3.75
C ARG A 106 3.90 -26.90 -4.21
N ASN A 107 5.09 -26.35 -4.48
CA ASN A 107 6.38 -27.08 -4.50
C ASN A 107 7.51 -26.09 -4.81
N VAL A 108 8.18 -25.61 -3.77
CA VAL A 108 9.42 -24.87 -3.92
C VAL A 108 10.58 -25.78 -3.53
N ASN A 109 11.52 -26.02 -4.46
CA ASN A 109 12.81 -26.68 -4.18
C ASN A 109 13.82 -25.68 -3.56
N TYR A 110 13.35 -24.84 -2.62
CA TYR A 110 14.18 -23.93 -1.86
C TYR A 110 14.25 -24.50 -0.45
N GLU A 111 15.46 -24.88 -0.01
CA GLU A 111 15.68 -25.46 1.33
C GLU A 111 15.64 -24.41 2.46
N GLY A 112 15.41 -23.14 2.14
CA GLY A 112 15.24 -22.09 3.15
C GLY A 112 13.86 -22.11 3.77
N GLU A 113 13.74 -21.48 4.94
CA GLU A 113 12.49 -21.38 5.68
C GLU A 113 11.45 -20.57 4.91
N ILE A 114 10.20 -21.02 4.94
CA ILE A 114 9.07 -20.27 4.38
C ILE A 114 8.79 -19.11 5.32
N SER A 115 8.89 -17.88 4.82
CA SER A 115 8.55 -16.70 5.60
C SER A 115 7.04 -16.52 5.62
N THR A 116 6.51 -16.14 6.79
CA THR A 116 5.08 -15.86 6.97
C THR A 116 4.83 -14.37 7.05
N PHE A 117 3.79 -13.89 6.38
CA PHE A 117 3.42 -12.48 6.43
C PHE A 117 2.95 -12.10 7.83
N ARG A 118 3.59 -11.09 8.41
CA ARG A 118 3.23 -10.50 9.69
C ARG A 118 2.64 -9.12 9.46
N VAL A 119 1.35 -8.97 9.76
CA VAL A 119 0.70 -7.65 9.81
C VAL A 119 1.34 -6.85 10.95
N LEU A 120 1.68 -5.59 10.68
CA LEU A 120 2.21 -4.69 11.70
C LEU A 120 1.06 -3.96 12.41
N GLU A 121 1.22 -3.77 13.72
CA GLU A 121 0.39 -2.83 14.46
C GLU A 121 0.92 -1.40 14.24
N LYS A 122 0.09 -0.39 14.51
CA LYS A 122 0.45 1.02 14.24
C LYS A 122 1.74 1.44 14.93
N GLU A 123 1.99 0.93 16.13
CA GLU A 123 3.19 1.23 16.92
C GLU A 123 4.46 0.68 16.28
N ASP A 124 4.33 -0.34 15.42
CA ASP A 124 5.40 -1.00 14.70
C ASP A 124 5.56 -0.48 13.26
N PHE A 125 4.70 0.45 12.79
CA PHE A 125 4.80 1.02 11.45
C PHE A 125 6.16 1.69 11.23
N TRP A 126 6.71 1.51 10.03
CA TRP A 126 8.04 2.02 9.72
C TRP A 126 7.95 3.54 9.45
N LYS A 127 8.82 4.32 10.13
CA LYS A 127 8.72 5.80 10.25
C LYS A 127 8.56 6.60 8.94
N GLU A 128 8.87 6.04 7.79
CA GLU A 128 8.62 6.69 6.49
C GLU A 128 7.13 6.93 6.20
N ALA A 129 6.20 6.22 6.86
CA ALA A 129 4.76 6.38 6.69
C ALA A 129 4.15 7.57 7.48
N GLU A 130 4.92 8.23 8.37
CA GLU A 130 4.41 9.29 9.26
C GLU A 130 4.02 10.59 8.51
N MET A 131 4.39 10.77 7.24
CA MET A 131 4.04 12.00 6.51
C MET A 131 2.56 12.12 6.11
N LEU A 132 1.84 10.99 6.02
CA LEU A 132 0.40 10.94 5.69
C LEU A 132 -0.48 10.65 6.90
N ASP A 133 0.08 10.04 7.93
CA ASP A 133 -0.60 9.87 9.22
C ASP A 133 -0.30 11.12 10.07
N MET A 134 -1.10 12.18 9.86
CA MET A 134 -1.02 13.42 10.60
C MET A 134 -1.12 13.10 12.10
N LYS A 135 0.05 12.96 12.74
CA LYS A 135 0.21 12.38 14.08
C LYS A 135 -0.61 13.19 15.09
N VAL A 136 -1.76 12.65 15.50
CA VAL A 136 -2.44 13.10 16.72
C VAL A 136 -1.62 12.51 17.87
N SER A 137 -0.55 13.20 18.27
CA SER A 137 0.09 12.92 19.55
C SER A 137 -0.87 13.34 20.65
N VAL A 138 -1.62 12.39 21.21
CA VAL A 138 -2.42 12.59 22.42
C VAL A 138 -1.43 12.71 23.58
N LEU A 139 -1.09 13.94 23.95
CA LEU A 139 -0.53 14.23 25.25
C LEU A 139 -1.68 14.70 26.13
N GLU A 140 -1.80 14.09 27.31
CA GLU A 140 -2.82 14.35 28.32
C GLU A 140 -2.67 15.75 28.91
N GLU A 141 -3.11 16.78 28.19
CA GLU A 141 -3.50 18.08 28.71
C GLU A 141 -4.79 18.52 28.00
N GLU A 142 -5.58 19.40 28.60
CA GLU A 142 -6.92 19.82 28.12
C GLU A 142 -7.00 19.90 26.59
N GLU A 143 -7.87 19.08 25.96
CA GLU A 143 -7.97 19.00 24.50
C GLU A 143 -8.16 20.40 23.92
N SER A 144 -7.17 20.86 23.14
CA SER A 144 -7.27 22.15 22.48
C SER A 144 -8.24 22.04 21.30
N GLU A 145 -8.84 23.17 20.88
CA GLU A 145 -9.65 23.22 19.65
C GLU A 145 -8.84 22.70 18.43
N GLU A 146 -7.50 22.83 18.44
CA GLU A 146 -6.63 22.30 17.39
C GLU A 146 -6.56 20.76 17.41
N ASP A 147 -6.59 20.13 18.59
CA ASP A 147 -6.53 18.67 18.71
C ASP A 147 -7.84 18.02 18.25
N GLU A 148 -8.99 18.63 18.57
CA GLU A 148 -10.29 18.21 18.05
C GLU A 148 -10.32 18.31 16.51
N ILE A 149 -9.80 19.40 15.95
CA ILE A 149 -9.70 19.61 14.50
C ILE A 149 -8.80 18.56 13.85
N ARG A 150 -7.63 18.29 14.43
CA ARG A 150 -6.71 17.27 13.93
C ARG A 150 -7.34 15.88 13.94
N LYS A 151 -8.07 15.53 15.01
CA LYS A 151 -8.82 14.26 15.09
C LYS A 151 -9.87 14.15 14.00
N MET A 152 -10.61 15.22 13.72
CA MET A 152 -11.60 15.25 12.64
C MET A 152 -10.98 15.15 11.23
N MET A 153 -9.77 15.68 11.04
CA MET A 153 -9.02 15.60 9.78
C MET A 153 -8.28 14.26 9.60
N CYS A 154 -8.08 13.48 10.66
CA CYS A 154 -7.40 12.20 10.57
C CYS A 154 -8.22 11.19 9.74
N VAL A 155 -7.52 10.29 9.06
CA VAL A 155 -8.10 9.12 8.38
C VAL A 155 -7.37 7.92 8.97
N PRO A 156 -7.82 7.40 10.11
CA PRO A 156 -6.98 6.60 11.00
C PRO A 156 -6.55 5.26 10.40
N HIS A 157 -7.23 4.79 9.36
CA HIS A 157 -6.95 3.51 8.72
C HIS A 157 -6.49 3.69 7.28
N LEU A 158 -5.96 4.87 6.94
CA LEU A 158 -5.46 5.15 5.60
C LEU A 158 -4.26 4.28 5.23
N ASN A 159 -3.50 3.83 6.23
CA ASN A 159 -2.31 3.03 6.04
C ASN A 159 -2.50 1.60 6.57
N GLY A 160 -1.82 0.65 5.94
CA GLY A 160 -1.71 -0.74 6.41
C GLY A 160 -0.36 -1.31 6.04
N GLU A 161 0.30 -1.97 6.99
CA GLU A 161 1.67 -2.48 6.79
C GLU A 161 1.81 -3.95 7.17
N GLY A 162 2.76 -4.62 6.54
CA GLY A 162 3.14 -5.97 6.89
C GLY A 162 4.46 -6.37 6.27
N VAL A 163 5.06 -7.43 6.79
CA VAL A 163 6.43 -7.83 6.45
C VAL A 163 6.57 -9.34 6.33
N TYR A 164 7.36 -9.77 5.36
CA TYR A 164 7.98 -11.09 5.33
C TYR A 164 9.41 -10.93 5.86
N GLU A 165 9.64 -11.30 7.11
CA GLU A 165 10.96 -11.25 7.74
C GLU A 165 11.81 -12.43 7.26
N GLU A 166 13.10 -12.16 7.01
CA GLU A 166 14.06 -13.18 6.55
C GLU A 166 13.49 -14.02 5.38
N ILE A 167 12.76 -13.38 4.45
CA ILE A 167 12.21 -14.03 3.26
C ILE A 167 13.32 -14.68 2.41
N LEU A 168 14.50 -14.08 2.48
CA LEU A 168 15.78 -14.69 2.12
C LEU A 168 16.80 -14.33 3.23
N PRO A 169 17.91 -15.05 3.35
CA PRO A 169 18.85 -14.85 4.45
C PRO A 169 19.40 -13.41 4.55
N GLY A 170 18.95 -12.64 5.54
CA GLY A 170 19.29 -11.23 5.75
C GLY A 170 18.48 -10.23 4.91
N ILE A 171 17.35 -10.65 4.33
CA ILE A 171 16.45 -9.82 3.51
C ILE A 171 15.05 -9.87 4.10
N ASP A 172 14.48 -8.70 4.38
CA ASP A 172 13.05 -8.55 4.66
C ASP A 172 12.33 -7.92 3.47
N LEU A 173 11.08 -8.33 3.25
CA LEU A 173 10.20 -7.72 2.27
C LEU A 173 9.02 -7.08 2.98
N HIS A 174 9.08 -5.76 3.12
CA HIS A 174 8.07 -4.96 3.80
C HIS A 174 7.15 -4.27 2.80
N TYR A 175 5.86 -4.27 3.09
CA TYR A 175 4.83 -3.65 2.28
C TYR A 175 4.06 -2.62 3.09
N SER A 176 3.81 -1.45 2.50
CA SER A 176 3.00 -0.37 3.07
C SER A 176 1.96 0.06 2.05
N ILE A 177 0.68 -0.10 2.40
CA ILE A 177 -0.45 0.44 1.64
C ILE A 177 -0.71 1.86 2.18
N GLN A 178 -0.76 2.85 1.29
CA GLN A 178 -1.02 4.25 1.63
C GLN A 178 -2.12 4.79 0.70
N GLY A 179 -3.33 4.96 1.24
CA GLY A 179 -4.52 5.24 0.41
C GLY A 179 -4.78 4.13 -0.60
N GLU A 180 -4.57 4.42 -1.89
CA GLU A 180 -4.70 3.46 -3.00
C GLU A 180 -3.35 3.02 -3.59
N GLN A 181 -2.23 3.34 -2.93
CA GLN A 181 -0.88 3.01 -3.40
C GLN A 181 -0.29 1.87 -2.57
N LEU A 182 0.50 1.01 -3.21
CA LEU A 182 1.35 0.03 -2.52
C LEU A 182 2.82 0.41 -2.68
N LYS A 183 3.53 0.52 -1.56
CA LYS A 183 4.99 0.65 -1.50
C LYS A 183 5.59 -0.68 -1.07
N GLU A 184 6.62 -1.12 -1.78
CA GLU A 184 7.46 -2.25 -1.42
C GLU A 184 8.82 -1.73 -0.96
N ASN A 185 9.30 -2.23 0.18
CA ASN A 185 10.62 -1.97 0.73
C ASN A 185 11.37 -3.30 0.84
N ILE A 186 12.49 -3.41 0.13
CA ILE A 186 13.44 -4.53 0.25
C ILE A 186 14.54 -4.09 1.21
N ARG A 187 14.58 -4.70 2.40
CA ARG A 187 15.54 -4.33 3.43
C ARG A 187 16.66 -5.35 3.51
N LEU A 188 17.90 -4.87 3.41
CA LEU A 188 19.09 -5.69 3.57
C LEU A 188 19.62 -5.51 5.00
N ASN A 189 19.49 -6.53 5.84
CA ASN A 189 19.88 -6.48 7.26
C ASN A 189 21.38 -6.72 7.48
N ARG A 190 22.10 -7.17 6.44
CA ARG A 190 23.54 -7.41 6.46
C ARG A 190 24.14 -7.25 5.07
N LYS A 191 25.46 -7.04 4.99
CA LYS A 191 26.15 -6.75 3.73
C LYS A 191 26.09 -7.90 2.73
N GLU A 192 26.13 -9.13 3.22
CA GLU A 192 26.09 -10.35 2.41
C GLU A 192 24.76 -10.49 1.67
N ALA A 193 23.69 -9.83 2.16
CA ALA A 193 22.40 -9.83 1.49
C ALA A 193 22.42 -9.09 0.14
N ALA A 194 23.33 -8.13 -0.03
CA ALA A 194 23.48 -7.39 -1.28
C ALA A 194 24.04 -8.24 -2.44
N GLU A 195 24.61 -9.42 -2.14
CA GLU A 195 25.12 -10.35 -3.16
C GLU A 195 24.04 -11.27 -3.71
N GLN A 196 22.85 -11.31 -3.10
CA GLN A 196 21.75 -12.17 -3.53
C GLN A 196 20.97 -11.54 -4.69
N GLU A 197 20.64 -12.36 -5.69
CA GLU A 197 19.78 -11.94 -6.80
C GLU A 197 18.30 -11.98 -6.38
N LEU A 198 17.62 -10.85 -6.50
CA LEU A 198 16.18 -10.75 -6.33
C LEU A 198 15.51 -10.67 -7.70
N SER A 199 14.67 -11.66 -8.00
CA SER A 199 13.90 -11.71 -9.24
C SER A 199 12.43 -11.91 -8.90
N PHE A 200 11.58 -11.01 -9.38
CA PHE A 200 10.14 -11.08 -9.21
C PHE A 200 9.48 -11.40 -10.53
N GLN A 201 8.51 -12.32 -10.53
CA GLN A 201 7.72 -12.62 -11.71
C GLN A 201 6.38 -11.89 -11.64
N LEU A 202 6.25 -10.79 -12.38
CA LEU A 202 5.00 -10.05 -12.51
C LEU A 202 4.09 -10.72 -13.55
N THR A 203 2.83 -10.95 -13.17
CA THR A 203 1.76 -11.46 -14.03
C THR A 203 0.64 -10.43 -14.11
N HIS A 204 0.17 -10.14 -15.33
CA HIS A 204 -0.79 -9.06 -15.60
C HIS A 204 -1.81 -9.47 -16.69
N PRO A 205 -2.75 -10.38 -16.39
CA PRO A 205 -3.69 -10.91 -17.38
C PRO A 205 -4.56 -9.80 -18.00
N GLY A 206 -4.72 -9.84 -19.33
CA GLY A 206 -5.55 -8.86 -20.05
C GLY A 206 -5.02 -7.42 -20.01
N MET A 207 -3.72 -7.27 -19.78
CA MET A 207 -3.03 -5.98 -19.77
C MET A 207 -1.70 -6.04 -20.49
N GLU A 208 -1.30 -4.90 -21.05
CA GLU A 208 -0.01 -4.68 -21.70
C GLU A 208 0.89 -3.79 -20.84
N LEU A 209 2.13 -4.23 -20.63
CA LEU A 209 3.17 -3.48 -19.93
C LEU A 209 3.93 -2.61 -20.94
N ARG A 210 4.06 -1.31 -20.64
CA ARG A 210 4.75 -0.34 -21.51
C ARG A 210 5.69 0.55 -20.70
N SER A 211 6.87 0.85 -21.23
CA SER A 211 7.77 1.84 -20.62
C SER A 211 7.24 3.27 -20.83
N GLU A 212 7.39 4.11 -19.81
CA GLU A 212 6.98 5.52 -19.83
C GLU A 212 8.20 6.46 -19.89
N GLU A 213 8.00 7.72 -20.29
CA GLU A 213 9.07 8.71 -20.48
C GLU A 213 9.87 9.00 -19.21
N ASP A 214 9.25 8.87 -18.03
CA ASP A 214 9.90 9.04 -16.73
C ASP A 214 10.68 7.81 -16.23
N GLY A 215 10.71 6.74 -17.03
CA GLY A 215 11.39 5.48 -16.71
C GLY A 215 10.61 4.56 -15.79
N GLY A 216 9.35 4.88 -15.48
CA GLY A 216 8.40 3.92 -14.92
C GLY A 216 7.82 2.97 -15.97
N LEU A 217 6.96 2.07 -15.52
CA LEU A 217 6.20 1.16 -16.37
C LEU A 217 4.70 1.41 -16.14
N GLY A 218 3.94 1.53 -17.22
CA GLY A 218 2.49 1.61 -17.20
C GLY A 218 1.86 0.27 -17.62
N LEU A 219 0.78 -0.13 -16.95
CA LEU A 219 -0.09 -1.21 -17.40
C LEU A 219 -1.39 -0.64 -17.97
N TYR A 220 -1.72 -1.08 -19.18
CA TYR A 220 -2.88 -0.62 -19.95
C TYR A 220 -3.77 -1.81 -20.31
N ASP A 221 -5.07 -1.57 -20.44
CA ASP A 221 -5.99 -2.60 -20.90
C ASP A 221 -5.61 -3.05 -22.33
N SER A 222 -5.44 -4.36 -22.54
CA SER A 222 -5.13 -4.90 -23.86
C SER A 222 -6.31 -4.81 -24.83
N GLU A 223 -7.54 -4.82 -24.33
CA GLU A 223 -8.76 -4.86 -25.13
C GLU A 223 -9.38 -3.47 -25.31
N ASN A 224 -9.20 -2.57 -24.34
CA ASN A 224 -9.77 -1.23 -24.36
C ASN A 224 -8.69 -0.14 -24.32
N GLN A 225 -8.21 0.29 -25.48
CA GLN A 225 -7.17 1.31 -25.55
C GLN A 225 -7.61 2.71 -25.08
N GLU A 226 -8.92 2.94 -24.88
CA GLU A 226 -9.44 4.21 -24.36
C GLU A 226 -9.47 4.26 -22.83
N SER A 227 -9.31 3.13 -22.12
CA SER A 227 -9.38 3.08 -20.65
C SER A 227 -8.24 3.81 -19.94
N GLY A 228 -7.23 4.26 -20.69
CA GLY A 228 -6.01 4.83 -20.12
C GLY A 228 -5.19 3.83 -19.31
N ARG A 229 -4.28 4.36 -18.48
CA ARG A 229 -3.39 3.57 -17.61
C ARG A 229 -4.14 3.07 -16.38
N ILE A 230 -4.06 1.77 -16.11
CA ILE A 230 -4.70 1.14 -14.94
C ILE A 230 -3.74 1.14 -13.75
N PHE A 231 -2.53 0.62 -13.93
CA PHE A 231 -1.49 0.59 -12.90
C PHE A 231 -0.21 1.27 -13.39
N ARG A 232 0.60 1.72 -12.42
CA ARG A 232 1.90 2.31 -12.68
C ARG A 232 2.92 1.77 -11.69
N LEU A 233 4.01 1.21 -12.20
CA LEU A 233 5.19 0.87 -11.42
C LEU A 233 6.16 2.04 -11.56
N VAL A 234 6.41 2.72 -10.44
CA VAL A 234 7.41 3.79 -10.39
C VAL A 234 8.80 3.17 -10.46
N LYS A 235 9.76 3.98 -10.90
CA LYS A 235 11.15 3.57 -10.94
C LYS A 235 11.65 3.27 -9.51
N PRO A 236 12.27 2.11 -9.27
CA PRO A 236 12.81 1.78 -7.96
C PRO A 236 14.05 2.61 -7.66
N TYR A 237 14.29 2.81 -6.37
CA TYR A 237 15.44 3.51 -5.81
C TYR A 237 16.03 2.67 -4.68
N MET A 238 17.25 2.98 -4.28
CA MET A 238 17.95 2.32 -3.18
C MET A 238 18.70 3.38 -2.38
N TYR A 239 18.62 3.30 -1.06
CA TYR A 239 19.36 4.14 -0.13
C TYR A 239 20.26 3.27 0.75
N ASP A 240 21.39 3.81 1.20
CA ASP A 240 22.10 3.22 2.34
C ASP A 240 21.50 3.66 3.68
N ALA A 241 22.12 3.19 4.77
CA ALA A 241 21.74 3.57 6.13
C ALA A 241 21.94 5.06 6.45
N GLU A 242 22.60 5.82 5.58
CA GLU A 242 22.79 7.27 5.69
C GLU A 242 21.83 8.05 4.76
N GLU A 243 20.82 7.38 4.19
CA GLU A 243 19.84 7.92 3.24
C GLU A 243 20.43 8.45 1.93
N ILE A 244 21.64 8.01 1.56
CA ILE A 244 22.28 8.41 0.31
C ILE A 244 21.74 7.53 -0.83
N SER A 245 21.19 8.13 -1.89
CA SER A 245 20.64 7.39 -3.03
C SER A 245 21.76 6.71 -3.83
N LEU A 246 21.72 5.38 -3.93
CA LEU A 246 22.85 4.61 -4.46
C LEU A 246 22.69 4.13 -5.92
N PHE A 247 21.52 3.69 -6.41
CA PHE A 247 21.46 3.06 -7.76
C PHE A 247 20.10 3.12 -8.49
N ARG A 248 20.13 2.87 -9.82
CA ARG A 248 18.98 2.64 -10.72
C ARG A 248 18.87 1.13 -11.02
N TRP A 249 17.70 0.52 -10.83
CA TRP A 249 17.46 -0.84 -11.34
C TRP A 249 17.16 -0.82 -12.84
N ASN A 250 17.52 -1.91 -13.53
CA ASN A 250 17.07 -2.19 -14.89
C ASN A 250 16.01 -3.31 -14.82
N PHE A 251 14.79 -3.02 -15.26
CA PHE A 251 13.82 -4.07 -15.59
C PHE A 251 14.34 -4.79 -16.85
N LYS A 252 14.58 -6.10 -16.77
CA LYS A 252 14.95 -6.94 -17.91
C LYS A 252 13.74 -7.73 -18.40
#